data_AF-A0A452YMC6-F1
#
_entry.id   AF-A0A452YMC6-F1
#
_cell.length_a   1.000
_cell.length_b   1.000
_cell.length_c   1.000
_cell.angle_alpha   90.00
_cell.angle_beta   90.00
_cell.angle_gamma   90.00
#
_symmetry.space_group_name_H-M   'P 1'
#
loop_
_entity.id
_entity.type
_entity.pdbx_description
1 polymer ?
#
loop_
_entity_poly.entity_id
_entity_poly.type
_entity_poly.pdbx_seq_one_letter_code
_entity_poly.pdbx_strand_id
1 'polypeptide(L)'
;MIKGKLKTHVQKPPTGIHKEIIQWVKINNEDHLHTILHFSTNIICLAILSGSFFLGKEELVILNSWVQEFFYNLNDSIKAFFILLVTDFFVGFHSTRGWELVIRWVYNDFGWAPNELIFTIFVCSFPVILDTCLKFWVFFCLNRLSPSLVVIYHSISEA
;
A
#
# COMPACT_ATOMS: atom_id res chain seq x y z
N MET A 1 1.32 -50.61 -58.07
CA MET A 1 2.44 -50.67 -57.12
C MET A 1 2.71 -49.22 -56.67
N ILE A 2 2.55 -48.70 -55.46
CA ILE A 2 2.15 -49.15 -54.11
C ILE A 2 1.41 -47.93 -53.49
N LYS A 3 0.20 -48.10 -52.94
CA LYS A 3 -0.46 -47.10 -52.06
C LYS A 3 0.21 -47.19 -50.69
N GLY A 4 1.28 -46.42 -50.46
CA GLY A 4 1.90 -46.28 -49.16
C GLY A 4 1.09 -45.35 -48.27
N LYS A 5 0.07 -45.90 -47.57
CA LYS A 5 -0.67 -45.17 -46.54
C LYS A 5 0.28 -44.98 -45.34
N LEU A 6 0.92 -43.80 -45.24
CA LEU A 6 1.74 -43.43 -44.09
C LEU A 6 0.81 -43.29 -42.88
N LYS A 7 0.66 -44.38 -42.13
CA LYS A 7 -0.15 -44.44 -40.91
C LYS A 7 0.72 -43.87 -39.81
N THR A 8 0.73 -42.55 -39.66
CA THR A 8 1.38 -41.85 -38.55
C THR A 8 0.75 -42.39 -37.27
N HIS A 9 1.47 -43.25 -36.57
CA HIS A 9 1.07 -43.78 -35.27
C HIS A 9 1.22 -42.64 -34.27
N VAL A 10 0.20 -41.78 -34.20
CA VAL A 10 0.03 -40.80 -33.12
C VAL A 10 -0.14 -41.63 -31.85
N GLN A 11 0.97 -41.81 -31.14
CA GLN A 11 1.01 -42.50 -29.86
C GLN A 11 0.13 -41.68 -28.92
N LYS A 12 -1.07 -42.20 -28.62
CA LYS A 12 -1.98 -41.58 -27.65
C LYS A 12 -1.22 -41.47 -26.32
N PRO A 13 -1.10 -40.27 -25.74
CA PRO A 13 -0.45 -40.11 -24.45
C PRO A 13 -1.13 -41.04 -23.41
N PRO A 14 -0.37 -41.61 -22.47
CA PRO A 14 -0.91 -42.45 -21.40
C PRO A 14 -2.12 -41.76 -20.75
N THR A 15 -3.24 -42.46 -20.64
CA THR A 15 -4.54 -41.93 -20.17
C THR A 15 -4.47 -41.30 -18.78
N GLY A 16 -3.47 -41.68 -17.97
CA GLY A 16 -3.16 -41.04 -16.68
C GLY A 16 -2.66 -39.61 -16.82
N ILE A 17 -1.74 -39.36 -17.77
CA ILE A 17 -1.15 -38.03 -18.02
C ILE A 17 -2.23 -37.05 -18.51
N HIS A 18 -3.19 -37.51 -19.32
CA HIS A 18 -4.32 -36.67 -19.74
C HIS A 18 -5.21 -36.25 -18.56
N LYS A 19 -5.48 -37.15 -17.60
CA LYS A 19 -6.26 -36.82 -16.41
C LYS A 19 -5.52 -35.84 -15.51
N GLU A 20 -4.21 -36.03 -15.33
CA GLU A 20 -3.36 -35.12 -14.57
C GLU A 20 -3.30 -33.73 -15.20
N ILE A 21 -3.11 -33.63 -16.53
CA ILE A 21 -3.09 -32.33 -17.24
C ILE A 21 -4.44 -31.63 -17.11
N ILE A 22 -5.56 -32.33 -17.28
CA ILE A 22 -6.91 -31.74 -17.13
C ILE A 22 -7.13 -31.26 -15.70
N GLN A 23 -6.70 -32.03 -14.70
CA GLN A 23 -6.80 -31.65 -13.30
C GLN A 23 -5.94 -30.43 -12.99
N TRP A 24 -4.71 -30.37 -13.50
CA TRP A 24 -3.79 -29.24 -13.32
C TRP A 24 -4.32 -27.97 -13.96
N VAL A 25 -4.84 -28.06 -15.19
CA VAL A 25 -5.49 -26.94 -15.88
C VAL A 25 -6.73 -26.48 -15.11
N LYS A 26 -7.53 -27.41 -14.56
CA LYS A 26 -8.71 -27.06 -13.78
C LYS A 26 -8.34 -26.30 -12.51
N ILE A 27 -7.38 -26.81 -11.73
CA ILE A 27 -6.89 -26.17 -10.49
C ILE A 27 -6.33 -24.78 -10.80
N ASN A 28 -5.44 -24.68 -11.78
CA ASN A 28 -4.82 -23.41 -12.16
C ASN A 28 -5.86 -22.38 -12.62
N ASN A 29 -6.87 -22.80 -13.40
CA ASN A 29 -7.91 -21.90 -13.87
C ASN A 29 -8.86 -21.46 -12.73
N GLU A 30 -9.13 -22.34 -11.77
CA GLU A 30 -9.96 -22.05 -10.59
C GLU A 30 -9.25 -21.06 -9.65
N ASP A 31 -7.95 -21.25 -9.40
CA ASP A 31 -7.11 -20.34 -8.62
C ASP A 31 -7.02 -18.96 -9.28
N HIS A 32 -6.76 -18.89 -10.60
CA HIS A 32 -6.72 -17.62 -11.32
C HIS A 32 -8.06 -16.88 -11.29
N LEU A 33 -9.18 -17.58 -11.46
CA LEU A 33 -10.51 -16.97 -11.37
C LEU A 33 -10.77 -16.42 -9.96
N HIS A 34 -10.36 -17.14 -8.93
CA HIS A 34 -10.49 -16.68 -7.54
C HIS A 34 -9.66 -15.42 -7.28
N THR A 35 -8.41 -15.37 -7.76
CA THR A 35 -7.56 -14.16 -7.64
C THR A 35 -8.16 -12.97 -8.38
N ILE A 36 -8.66 -13.16 -9.61
CA ILE A 36 -9.29 -12.08 -10.39
C ILE A 36 -10.56 -11.58 -9.71
N LEU A 37 -11.39 -12.48 -9.17
CA LEU A 37 -12.60 -12.12 -8.45
C LEU A 37 -12.29 -11.34 -7.17
N HIS A 38 -11.32 -11.79 -6.37
CA HIS A 38 -10.89 -11.08 -5.16
C HIS A 38 -10.37 -9.68 -5.49
N PHE A 39 -9.51 -9.58 -6.51
CA PHE A 39 -9.00 -8.30 -6.99
C PHE A 39 -10.12 -7.37 -7.47
N SER A 40 -11.08 -7.88 -8.25
CA SER A 40 -12.22 -7.10 -8.72
C SER A 40 -13.13 -6.64 -7.58
N THR A 41 -13.31 -7.48 -6.56
CA THR A 41 -14.11 -7.15 -5.37
C THR A 41 -13.44 -6.04 -4.57
N ASN A 42 -12.12 -6.10 -4.39
CA ASN A 42 -11.34 -5.05 -3.75
C ASN A 42 -11.43 -3.73 -4.52
N ILE A 43 -11.35 -3.75 -5.86
CA ILE A 43 -11.53 -2.54 -6.68
C ILE A 43 -12.93 -1.95 -6.50
N ILE A 44 -13.98 -2.78 -6.54
CA ILE A 44 -15.36 -2.32 -6.36
C ILE A 44 -15.55 -1.74 -4.95
N CYS A 45 -15.00 -2.40 -3.93
CA CYS A 45 -15.02 -1.91 -2.55
C CYS A 45 -14.34 -0.53 -2.44
N LEU A 46 -13.15 -0.37 -3.02
CA LEU A 46 -12.44 0.91 -3.05
C LEU A 46 -13.23 1.99 -3.83
N ALA A 47 -13.90 1.62 -4.92
CA ALA A 47 -14.75 2.53 -5.69
C ALA A 47 -15.98 2.99 -4.89
N ILE A 48 -16.64 2.08 -4.16
CA ILE A 48 -17.77 2.42 -3.29
C ILE A 48 -17.31 3.28 -2.11
N LEU A 49 -16.18 2.95 -1.49
CA LEU A 49 -15.62 3.71 -0.37
C LEU A 49 -15.24 5.13 -0.80
N SER A 50 -14.53 5.26 -1.93
CA SER A 50 -14.16 6.56 -2.49
C SER A 50 -15.37 7.37 -2.98
N GLY A 51 -16.35 6.72 -3.60
CA GLY A 51 -17.62 7.33 -3.98
C GLY A 51 -18.40 7.86 -2.78
N SER A 52 -18.47 7.07 -1.71
CA SER A 52 -19.10 7.47 -0.44
C SER A 52 -18.38 8.67 0.20
N PHE A 53 -17.05 8.67 0.20
CA PHE A 53 -16.25 9.80 0.69
C PHE A 53 -16.50 11.07 -0.12
N PHE A 54 -16.67 10.95 -1.44
CA PHE A 54 -16.90 12.10 -2.31
C PHE A 54 -18.36 12.61 -2.29
N LEU A 55 -19.33 11.76 -1.99
CA LEU A 55 -20.72 12.18 -1.73
C LEU A 55 -20.86 12.83 -0.35
N GLY A 56 -20.15 12.32 0.67
CA GLY A 56 -20.13 12.84 2.03
C GLY A 56 -19.39 14.17 2.21
N LYS A 57 -19.29 15.01 1.17
CA LYS A 57 -18.56 16.29 1.23
C LYS A 57 -19.02 17.20 2.36
N GLU A 58 -20.32 17.24 2.66
CA GLU A 58 -20.83 18.03 3.79
C GLU A 58 -20.31 17.50 5.13
N GLU A 59 -20.30 16.18 5.31
CA GLU A 59 -19.72 15.54 6.49
C GLU A 59 -18.22 15.79 6.59
N LEU A 60 -17.50 15.79 5.47
CA LEU A 60 -16.08 16.14 5.44
C LEU A 60 -15.82 17.61 5.79
N VAL A 61 -16.69 18.53 5.40
CA VAL A 61 -16.59 19.93 5.80
C VAL A 61 -16.83 20.06 7.30
N ILE A 62 -17.83 19.36 7.86
CA ILE A 62 -18.10 19.32 9.30
C ILE A 62 -16.90 18.73 10.05
N LEU A 63 -16.36 17.62 9.58
CA LEU A 63 -15.21 16.95 10.17
C LEU A 63 -13.97 17.83 10.09
N ASN A 64 -13.76 18.54 8.97
CA ASN A 64 -12.69 19.52 8.84
C ASN A 64 -12.86 20.68 9.83
N SER A 65 -14.07 21.22 9.99
CA SER A 65 -14.32 22.27 10.98
C SER A 65 -14.13 21.77 12.42
N TRP A 66 -14.54 20.54 12.73
CA TRP A 66 -14.36 19.93 14.04
C TRP A 66 -12.89 19.69 14.35
N VAL A 67 -12.11 19.18 13.39
CA VAL A 67 -10.66 19.03 13.52
C VAL A 67 -9.99 20.38 13.70
N GLN A 68 -10.35 21.38 12.90
CA GLN A 68 -9.82 22.73 13.04
C GLN A 68 -10.12 23.30 14.43
N GLU A 69 -11.37 23.26 14.87
CA GLU A 69 -11.79 23.75 16.17
C GLU A 69 -11.10 23.01 17.32
N PHE A 70 -10.96 21.68 17.21
CA PHE A 70 -10.17 20.90 18.14
C PHE A 70 -8.73 21.42 18.20
N PHE A 71 -8.03 21.55 17.07
CA PHE A 71 -6.65 22.02 17.03
C PHE A 71 -6.50 23.46 17.49
N TYR A 72 -7.39 24.37 17.12
CA TYR A 72 -7.33 25.79 17.52
C TYR A 72 -7.56 25.98 19.01
N ASN A 73 -8.45 25.19 19.62
CA ASN A 73 -8.70 25.21 21.05
C ASN A 73 -7.56 24.63 21.91
N LEU A 74 -6.59 23.93 21.30
CA LEU A 74 -5.42 23.45 22.02
C LEU A 74 -4.46 24.61 22.34
N ASN A 75 -3.78 24.48 23.48
CA ASN A 75 -2.67 25.37 23.81
C ASN A 75 -1.49 25.14 22.83
N ASP A 76 -0.70 26.18 22.57
CA ASP A 76 0.39 26.13 21.59
C ASP A 76 1.46 25.09 21.92
N SER A 77 1.70 24.82 23.20
CA SER A 77 2.59 23.72 23.64
C SER A 77 2.04 22.34 23.30
N ILE A 78 0.72 22.13 23.39
CA ILE A 78 0.08 20.84 23.05
C ILE A 78 0.06 20.67 21.53
N LYS A 79 -0.18 21.74 20.76
CA LYS A 79 -0.05 21.72 19.29
C LYS A 79 1.36 21.29 18.86
N ALA A 80 2.39 21.90 19.46
CA ALA A 80 3.79 21.53 19.20
C ALA A 80 4.08 20.07 19.57
N PHE A 81 3.59 19.61 20.71
CA PHE A 81 3.71 18.21 21.15
C PHE A 81 3.05 17.24 20.17
N PHE A 82 1.83 17.52 19.69
CA PHE A 82 1.16 16.69 18.69
C PHE A 82 1.95 16.62 17.37
N ILE A 83 2.49 17.75 16.91
CA ILE A 83 3.32 17.78 15.69
C ILE A 83 4.56 16.91 15.89
N LEU A 84 5.24 17.05 17.04
CA LEU A 84 6.44 16.28 17.35
C LEU A 84 6.13 14.79 17.50
N LEU A 85 5.07 14.43 18.21
CA LEU A 85 4.62 13.04 18.40
C LEU A 85 4.25 12.37 17.08
N VAL A 86 3.54 13.08 16.20
CA VAL A 86 3.20 12.56 14.86
C VAL A 86 4.49 12.34 14.06
N THR A 87 5.41 13.30 14.09
CA THR A 87 6.68 13.20 13.38
C THR A 87 7.51 12.03 13.89
N ASP A 88 7.67 11.90 15.20
CA ASP A 88 8.43 10.84 15.84
C ASP A 88 7.80 9.46 15.60
N PHE A 89 6.47 9.37 15.55
CA PHE A 89 5.79 8.12 15.23
C PHE A 89 6.13 7.64 13.82
N PHE A 90 6.12 8.52 12.83
CA PHE A 90 6.40 8.13 11.44
C PHE A 90 7.90 8.00 11.14
N VAL A 91 8.74 8.89 11.68
CA VAL A 91 10.20 8.83 11.53
C VAL A 91 10.77 7.63 12.29
N GLY A 92 10.18 7.25 13.43
CA GLY A 92 10.62 6.11 14.25
C GLY A 92 10.57 4.74 13.54
N PHE A 93 9.93 4.62 12.38
CA PHE A 93 9.95 3.42 11.54
C PHE A 93 11.20 3.35 10.67
N HIS A 94 12.36 3.08 11.28
CA HIS A 94 13.62 2.89 10.55
C HIS A 94 13.99 1.42 10.28
N SER A 95 13.20 0.46 10.76
CA SER A 95 13.50 -0.95 10.48
C SER A 95 13.13 -1.30 9.05
N THR A 96 14.12 -1.68 8.25
CA THR A 96 13.94 -2.28 6.91
C THR A 96 12.91 -3.41 6.95
N ARG A 97 12.94 -4.20 8.02
CA ARG A 97 12.01 -5.32 8.23
C ARG A 97 10.57 -4.88 8.50
N GLY A 98 10.36 -3.71 9.11
CA GLY A 98 9.03 -3.14 9.30
C GLY A 98 8.38 -2.80 7.96
N TRP A 99 9.13 -2.14 7.09
CA TRP A 99 8.68 -1.81 5.74
C TRP A 99 8.48 -3.04 4.85
N GLU A 100 9.32 -4.05 5.01
CA GLU A 100 9.16 -5.35 4.35
C GLU A 100 7.84 -6.01 4.75
N LEU A 101 7.48 -6.01 6.04
CA LEU A 101 6.20 -6.55 6.51
C LEU A 101 5.01 -5.77 5.95
N VAL A 102 5.09 -4.44 5.89
CA VAL A 102 4.02 -3.59 5.34
C VAL A 102 3.81 -3.90 3.85
N ILE A 103 4.87 -3.90 3.04
CA ILE A 103 4.71 -4.16 1.59
C ILE A 103 4.26 -5.59 1.32
N ARG A 104 4.72 -6.56 2.11
CA ARG A 104 4.32 -7.97 2.00
C ARG A 104 2.86 -8.18 2.41
N TRP A 105 2.38 -7.46 3.42
CA TRP A 105 0.96 -7.46 3.79
C TRP A 105 0.09 -6.91 2.66
N VAL A 106 0.46 -5.78 2.07
CA VAL A 106 -0.24 -5.21 0.90
C VAL A 106 -0.22 -6.20 -0.27
N TYR A 107 0.93 -6.73 -0.64
CA TYR A 107 1.04 -7.66 -1.78
C TYR A 107 0.22 -8.94 -1.61
N ASN A 108 0.17 -9.48 -0.40
CA ASN A 108 -0.64 -10.66 -0.10
C ASN A 108 -2.13 -10.39 -0.24
N ASP A 109 -2.61 -9.22 0.20
CA ASP A 109 -4.03 -8.84 0.08
C ASP A 109 -4.46 -8.65 -1.39
N PHE A 110 -3.56 -8.09 -2.21
CA PHE A 110 -3.78 -7.92 -3.65
C PHE A 110 -3.55 -9.19 -4.47
N GLY A 111 -3.00 -10.26 -3.88
CA GLY A 111 -2.74 -11.54 -4.55
C GLY A 111 -1.67 -11.45 -5.66
N TRP A 112 -0.77 -10.46 -5.57
CA TRP A 112 0.29 -10.26 -6.57
C TRP A 112 1.47 -11.19 -6.33
N ALA A 113 2.10 -11.66 -7.41
CA ALA A 113 3.32 -12.43 -7.31
C ALA A 113 4.44 -11.57 -6.67
N PRO A 114 5.11 -12.07 -5.63
CA PRO A 114 6.15 -11.31 -4.95
C PRO A 114 7.30 -11.02 -5.92
N ASN A 115 7.61 -9.75 -6.10
CA ASN A 115 8.76 -9.31 -6.88
C ASN A 115 9.78 -8.66 -5.94
N GLU A 116 10.85 -9.40 -5.64
CA GLU A 116 11.92 -8.98 -4.73
C GLU A 116 12.53 -7.63 -5.11
N LEU A 117 12.54 -7.27 -6.39
CA LEU A 117 13.05 -5.98 -6.85
C LEU A 117 12.13 -4.83 -6.43
N ILE A 118 10.80 -5.02 -6.49
CA ILE A 118 9.85 -4.01 -6.03
C ILE A 118 9.92 -3.85 -4.51
N PHE A 119 10.05 -4.96 -3.78
CA PHE A 119 10.21 -4.92 -2.32
C PHE A 119 11.49 -4.19 -1.94
N THR A 120 12.61 -4.51 -2.60
CA THR A 120 13.89 -3.86 -2.33
C THR A 120 13.82 -2.35 -2.62
N ILE A 121 13.31 -1.95 -3.78
CA ILE A 121 13.17 -0.52 -4.12
C ILE A 121 12.25 0.19 -3.12
N PHE A 122 11.12 -0.41 -2.78
CA PHE A 122 10.19 0.18 -1.82
C PHE A 122 10.82 0.34 -0.44
N VAL A 123 11.40 -0.73 0.11
CA VAL A 123 12.02 -0.73 1.45
C VAL A 123 13.21 0.23 1.52
N CYS A 124 13.96 0.41 0.43
CA CYS A 124 15.10 1.33 0.40
C CYS A 124 14.71 2.80 0.17
N SER A 125 13.75 3.09 -0.70
CA SER A 125 13.42 4.46 -1.11
C SER A 125 12.28 5.08 -0.29
N PHE A 126 11.25 4.30 0.03
CA PHE A 126 10.04 4.81 0.70
C PHE A 126 10.34 5.46 2.07
N PRO A 127 11.15 4.86 2.95
CA PRO A 127 11.42 5.45 4.26
C PRO A 127 12.14 6.80 4.15
N VAL A 128 13.06 6.94 3.18
CA VAL A 128 13.82 8.18 2.95
C VAL A 128 12.92 9.30 2.42
N ILE A 129 12.02 8.95 1.49
CA ILE A 129 11.05 9.91 0.95
C ILE A 129 10.07 10.34 2.06
N LEU A 130 9.57 9.38 2.85
CA LEU A 130 8.66 9.65 3.96
C LEU A 130 9.32 10.57 5.00
N ASP A 131 10.55 10.28 5.41
CA ASP A 131 11.34 11.13 6.33
C ASP A 131 11.48 12.56 5.81
N THR A 132 11.84 12.72 4.52
CA THR A 132 12.00 14.04 3.91
C THR A 132 10.68 14.82 3.85
N CYS A 133 9.60 14.15 3.44
CA CYS A 133 8.26 14.74 3.38
C CYS A 133 7.76 15.19 4.76
N LEU A 134 8.02 14.38 5.80
CA LEU A 134 7.62 14.71 7.17
C LEU A 134 8.43 15.88 7.72
N LYS A 135 9.75 15.91 7.53
CA LYS A 135 10.59 17.05 7.91
C LYS A 135 10.12 18.34 7.24
N PHE A 136 9.80 18.27 5.95
CA PHE A 136 9.26 19.41 5.22
C PHE A 136 7.89 19.85 5.76
N TRP A 137 7.00 18.89 6.02
CA TRP A 137 5.67 19.16 6.58
C TRP A 137 5.76 19.82 7.96
N VAL A 138 6.64 19.34 8.83
CA VAL A 138 6.90 19.92 10.15
C VAL A 138 7.39 21.35 10.01
N PHE A 139 8.41 21.58 9.18
CA PHE A 139 8.93 22.92 8.93
C PHE A 139 7.83 23.87 8.42
N PHE A 140 7.00 23.40 7.48
CA PHE A 140 5.88 24.18 6.97
C PHE A 140 4.82 24.48 8.05
N CYS A 141 4.48 23.48 8.86
CA CYS A 141 3.47 23.61 9.91
C CYS A 141 3.93 24.56 11.02
N LEU A 142 5.18 24.42 11.47
CA LEU A 142 5.79 25.30 12.47
C LEU A 142 5.89 26.74 11.98
N ASN A 143 6.35 26.97 10.75
CA ASN A 143 6.39 28.32 10.15
C ASN A 143 5.00 28.96 10.03
N ARG A 144 3.96 28.17 9.74
CA ARG A 144 2.59 28.68 9.65
C ARG A 144 2.02 29.07 11.01
N LEU A 145 2.42 28.39 12.09
CA LEU A 145 1.93 28.65 13.44
C LEU A 145 2.67 29.83 14.08
N SER A 146 4.00 29.80 14.11
CA SER A 146 4.82 30.93 14.57
C SER A 146 6.28 30.76 14.18
N PRO A 147 6.95 31.81 13.66
CA PRO A 147 8.39 31.79 13.36
C PRO A 147 9.25 31.45 14.60
N SER A 148 8.79 31.78 15.81
CA SER A 148 9.52 31.48 17.05
C SER A 148 9.55 29.99 17.37
N LEU A 149 8.54 29.20 16.95
CA LEU A 149 8.53 27.74 17.14
C LEU A 149 9.58 27.04 16.29
N VAL A 150 9.88 27.60 15.11
CA VAL A 150 10.89 27.05 14.19
C VAL A 150 12.29 27.16 14.81
N VAL A 151 12.58 28.28 15.49
CA VAL A 151 13.84 28.47 16.22
C VAL A 151 13.97 27.47 17.37
N ILE A 152 12.87 27.22 18.09
CA ILE A 152 12.84 26.22 19.17
C ILE A 152 13.05 24.80 18.60
N TYR A 153 12.38 24.45 17.49
CA TYR A 153 12.57 23.16 16.83
C TYR A 153 14.02 22.94 16.37
N HIS A 154 14.65 23.94 15.76
CA HIS A 154 16.07 23.88 15.40
C HIS A 154 16.95 23.65 16.63
N SER A 155 16.68 24.35 17.74
CA SER A 155 17.45 24.15 18.98
C SER A 155 17.30 22.77 19.62
N ILE A 156 16.15 22.11 19.45
CA ILE A 156 15.89 20.76 19.98
C ILE A 156 16.42 19.68 19.01
N SER A 157 16.36 19.93 17.70
CA SER A 157 16.83 18.99 16.69
C SER A 157 18.35 18.95 16.55
N GLU A 158 19.05 20.03 16.92
CA GLU A 158 20.53 20.09 16.92
C GLU A 158 21.15 19.66 18.27
N ALA A 159 20.34 19.45 19.31
CA ALA A 159 20.76 18.96 20.62
C ALA A 159 20.82 17.43 20.67
#